data_AF-L2FZE0-F1
#
_entry.id   AF-L2FZE0-F1
#
_cell.length_a   1.000
_cell.length_b   1.000
_cell.length_c   1.000
_cell.angle_alpha   90.00
_cell.angle_beta   90.00
_cell.angle_gamma   90.00
#
_symmetry.space_group_name_H-M   'P 1'
#
loop_
_entity.id
_entity.type
_entity.pdbx_description
1 polymer ?
#
loop_
_entity_poly.entity_id
_entity_poly.type
_entity_poly.pdbx_seq_one_letter_code
_entity_poly.pdbx_strand_id
1 'polypeptide(L)'
;MAELARPYGNSEEPGYIYMFWIMATSKKASAPDNEARGLLSPPKGAPDNKMLIKIGRAANVQRRMQQWSRQCSYDIEVLRYYPYIPGASQASGEQPRMVPHVHRVERLIHLELQGMGLHAGPINCDGCTSVHREWFQIDASKKGIQAVDEVIRRWCDFDETQVP
;
A
#
# COMPACT_ATOMS: atom_id res chain seq x y z
N MET A 1 6.51 -7.10 -19.04
CA MET A 1 7.58 -7.90 -19.68
C MET A 1 8.87 -7.12 -19.88
N ALA A 2 8.87 -5.92 -20.50
CA ALA A 2 10.12 -5.17 -20.74
C ALA A 2 10.89 -4.72 -19.48
N GLU A 3 10.23 -4.48 -18.34
CA GLU A 3 10.91 -4.13 -17.08
C GLU A 3 11.69 -5.30 -16.47
N LEU A 4 11.27 -6.55 -16.68
CA LEU A 4 11.98 -7.73 -16.18
C LEU A 4 13.34 -7.91 -16.87
N ALA A 5 13.48 -7.41 -18.10
CA ALA A 5 14.71 -7.47 -18.88
C ALA A 5 15.67 -6.32 -18.56
N ARG A 6 15.29 -5.36 -17.70
CA ARG A 6 16.19 -4.26 -17.34
C ARG A 6 17.27 -4.74 -16.38
N PRO A 7 18.54 -4.41 -16.62
CA PRO A 7 19.62 -4.73 -15.68
C PRO A 7 19.38 -4.06 -14.34
N TYR A 8 19.81 -4.70 -13.26
CA TYR A 8 19.81 -4.15 -11.91
C TYR A 8 20.64 -2.85 -11.90
N GLY A 9 20.05 -1.76 -11.43
CA GLY A 9 20.74 -0.47 -11.36
C GLY A 9 21.61 -0.42 -10.10
N ASN A 10 22.73 0.31 -10.15
CA ASN A 10 23.63 0.52 -9.00
C ASN A 10 22.98 1.19 -7.76
N SER A 11 21.68 1.54 -7.78
CA SER A 11 20.95 2.19 -6.69
C SER A 11 19.85 1.33 -6.08
N GLU A 12 19.85 0.01 -6.31
CA GLU A 12 18.90 -0.87 -5.64
C GLU A 12 19.29 -1.04 -4.18
N GLU A 13 18.54 -0.35 -3.32
CA GLU A 13 18.67 -0.47 -1.87
C GLU A 13 17.67 -1.51 -1.34
N PRO A 14 18.05 -2.29 -0.31
CA PRO A 14 17.10 -3.17 0.35
C PRO A 14 16.02 -2.34 1.04
N GLY A 15 14.79 -2.87 1.09
CA GLY A 15 13.70 -2.21 1.79
C GLY A 15 12.48 -3.09 2.01
N TYR A 16 11.43 -2.46 2.52
CA TYR A 16 10.11 -3.07 2.68
C TYR A 16 9.13 -2.46 1.70
N ILE A 17 8.21 -3.27 1.21
CA ILE A 17 6.99 -2.78 0.57
C ILE A 17 5.94 -2.59 1.64
N TYR A 18 5.18 -1.50 1.59
CA TYR A 18 4.06 -1.26 2.50
C TYR A 18 2.79 -0.95 1.73
N MET A 19 1.66 -1.28 2.33
CA MET A 19 0.33 -0.96 1.84
C MET A 19 -0.48 -0.30 2.96
N PHE A 20 -1.13 0.81 2.65
CA PHE A 20 -2.06 1.47 3.57
C PHE A 20 -3.33 1.91 2.86
N TRP A 21 -4.41 1.97 3.64
CA TRP A 21 -5.67 2.56 3.22
C TRP A 21 -5.60 4.08 3.38
N ILE A 22 -6.04 4.81 2.35
CA ILE A 22 -6.21 6.26 2.35
C ILE A 22 -7.66 6.59 2.69
N MET A 23 -7.85 7.34 3.77
CA MET A 23 -9.15 7.89 4.15
C MET A 23 -9.22 9.34 3.69
N ALA A 24 -10.30 9.71 3.02
CA ALA A 24 -10.56 11.12 2.71
C ALA A 24 -10.59 11.89 4.02
N THR A 25 -9.91 13.04 4.05
CA THR A 25 -10.03 13.94 5.20
C THR A 25 -11.49 14.26 5.37
N SER A 26 -12.07 13.90 6.51
CA SER A 26 -13.25 14.61 6.94
C SER A 26 -12.80 16.06 7.06
N LYS A 27 -13.30 16.95 6.19
CA LYS A 27 -13.56 18.32 6.66
C LYS A 27 -14.19 18.12 8.02
N LYS A 28 -13.60 18.64 9.10
CA LYS A 28 -14.15 18.58 10.46
C LYS A 28 -15.60 19.07 10.40
N ALA A 29 -16.53 18.18 10.08
CA ALA A 29 -17.94 18.41 10.18
C ALA A 29 -18.18 18.29 11.67
N SER A 30 -18.42 19.44 12.30
CA SER A 30 -18.90 19.52 13.67
C SER A 30 -20.00 18.48 13.86
N ALA A 31 -19.71 17.43 14.64
CA ALA A 31 -20.70 16.43 15.00
C ALA A 31 -21.67 17.05 16.02
N PRO A 32 -22.98 16.70 15.97
CA PRO A 32 -23.73 16.44 17.18
C PRO A 32 -23.58 14.96 17.52
N ASP A 33 -23.24 14.72 18.78
CA ASP A 33 -22.88 13.44 19.36
C ASP A 33 -24.02 12.41 19.38
N ASN A 34 -23.58 11.13 19.41
CA ASN A 34 -24.23 9.98 20.06
C ASN A 34 -25.00 8.91 19.25
N GLU A 35 -24.70 8.71 17.96
CA GLU A 35 -25.23 7.56 17.17
C GLU A 35 -24.15 6.82 16.33
N ALA A 36 -22.86 7.05 16.58
CA ALA A 36 -21.78 6.62 15.68
C ALA A 36 -21.11 5.26 16.01
N ARG A 37 -21.67 4.44 16.92
CA ARG A 37 -21.13 3.07 17.15
C ARG A 37 -21.78 1.99 16.26
N GLY A 38 -22.81 2.33 15.48
CA GLY A 38 -23.48 1.43 14.54
C GLY A 38 -22.97 1.48 13.08
N LEU A 39 -22.08 2.42 12.74
CA LEU A 39 -21.72 2.74 11.35
C LEU A 39 -20.40 2.13 10.85
N LEU A 40 -19.79 1.22 11.60
CA LEU A 40 -18.65 0.44 11.10
C LEU A 40 -19.06 -0.68 10.12
N SER A 41 -20.33 -0.73 9.72
CA SER A 41 -20.75 -1.48 8.55
C SER A 41 -20.97 -0.51 7.38
N PRO A 42 -20.34 -0.72 6.21
CA PRO A 42 -20.69 0.03 5.02
C PRO A 42 -22.21 -0.13 4.76
N PRO A 43 -22.90 0.91 4.28
CA PRO A 43 -24.34 0.81 4.01
C PRO A 43 -24.57 -0.37 3.06
N LYS A 44 -25.30 -1.38 3.54
CA LYS A 44 -25.74 -2.52 2.72
C LYS A 44 -26.57 -1.96 1.58
N GLY A 45 -25.98 -1.85 0.38
CA GLY A 45 -26.67 -1.42 -0.83
C GLY A 45 -25.97 -0.41 -1.72
N ALA A 46 -24.78 0.10 -1.39
CA ALA A 46 -24.01 0.91 -2.34
C ALA A 46 -23.32 -0.01 -3.39
N PRO A 47 -23.59 0.13 -4.70
CA PRO A 47 -23.07 -0.77 -5.73
C PRO A 47 -21.55 -0.71 -5.92
N ASP A 48 -20.87 0.26 -5.32
CA ASP A 48 -19.42 0.44 -5.45
C ASP A 48 -18.78 0.72 -4.08
N ASN A 49 -18.71 -0.30 -3.20
CA ASN A 49 -17.91 -0.23 -1.99
C ASN A 49 -16.43 -0.31 -2.36
N LYS A 50 -15.86 0.79 -2.86
CA LYS A 50 -14.46 0.91 -3.29
C LYS A 50 -13.63 1.61 -2.21
N MET A 51 -12.36 1.23 -2.08
CA MET A 51 -11.39 1.90 -1.22
C MET A 51 -10.13 2.27 -2.00
N LEU A 52 -9.45 3.33 -1.57
CA LEU A 52 -8.18 3.78 -2.14
C LEU A 52 -7.02 3.30 -1.28
N ILE A 53 -6.09 2.56 -1.87
CA ILE A 53 -4.87 2.12 -1.21
C ILE A 53 -3.65 2.79 -1.83
N LYS A 54 -2.60 2.99 -1.04
CA LYS A 54 -1.26 3.32 -1.54
C LYS A 54 -0.36 2.11 -1.35
N ILE A 55 0.47 1.84 -2.36
CA ILE A 55 1.57 0.89 -2.25
C ILE A 55 2.88 1.66 -2.43
N GLY A 56 3.77 1.53 -1.46
CA GLY A 56 5.05 2.23 -1.46
C GLY A 56 6.21 1.37 -0.96
N ARG A 57 7.41 1.93 -1.01
CA ARG A 57 8.64 1.35 -0.43
C ARG A 57 9.29 2.24 0.62
N ALA A 58 9.99 1.63 1.56
CA ALA A 58 10.93 2.31 2.45
C ALA A 58 11.92 1.33 3.11
N ALA A 59 13.14 1.78 3.38
CA ALA A 59 14.06 1.06 4.26
C ALA A 59 13.56 1.04 5.73
N ASN A 60 12.83 2.08 6.14
CA ASN A 60 12.19 2.17 7.45
C ASN A 60 10.74 2.68 7.30
N VAL A 61 9.79 1.75 7.32
CA VAL A 61 8.35 2.03 7.11
C VAL A 61 7.82 2.96 8.18
N GLN A 62 8.20 2.75 9.45
CA GLN A 62 7.72 3.58 10.56
C GLN A 62 8.11 5.05 10.39
N ARG A 63 9.38 5.33 10.08
CA ARG A 63 9.86 6.69 9.80
C ARG A 63 9.16 7.28 8.58
N ARG A 64 8.93 6.47 7.53
CA ARG A 64 8.22 6.91 6.32
C ARG A 64 6.76 7.28 6.62
N MET A 65 6.07 6.53 7.47
CA MET A 65 4.68 6.85 7.87
C MET A 65 4.60 8.15 8.66
N GLN A 66 5.56 8.40 9.57
CA GLN A 66 5.65 9.67 10.30
C GLN A 66 5.95 10.87 9.39
N GLN A 67 6.70 10.67 8.30
CA GLN A 67 6.91 11.71 7.30
C GLN A 67 5.65 11.95 6.48
N TRP A 68 4.96 10.88 6.08
CA TRP A 68 3.72 10.98 5.31
C TRP A 68 2.65 11.79 6.05
N SER A 69 2.46 11.54 7.34
CA SER A 69 1.47 12.28 8.16
C SER A 69 1.79 13.78 8.30
N ARG A 70 3.02 14.20 8.01
CA ARG A 70 3.41 15.61 7.96
C ARG A 70 3.37 16.21 6.56
N GLN A 71 3.47 15.36 5.53
CA GLN A 71 3.54 15.79 4.14
C GLN A 71 2.17 15.89 3.50
N CYS A 72 1.25 15.01 3.87
CA CYS A 72 -0.05 14.86 3.20
C CYS A 72 -1.18 15.03 4.21
N SER A 73 -2.28 15.67 3.78
CA SER A 73 -3.42 15.92 4.65
C SER A 73 -4.28 14.68 4.90
N TYR A 74 -4.22 13.67 4.02
CA TYR A 74 -5.02 12.46 4.13
C TYR A 74 -4.63 11.59 5.32
N ASP A 75 -5.66 11.13 6.05
CA ASP A 75 -5.51 10.12 7.09
C ASP A 75 -5.21 8.76 6.46
N ILE A 76 -4.36 7.98 7.13
CA ILE A 76 -3.93 6.67 6.65
C ILE A 76 -4.06 5.61 7.73
N GLU A 77 -4.41 4.39 7.31
CA GLU A 77 -4.34 3.20 8.15
C GLU A 77 -3.40 2.19 7.49
N VAL A 78 -2.27 1.91 8.14
CA VAL A 78 -1.31 0.92 7.64
C VAL A 78 -1.95 -0.46 7.72
N LEU A 79 -2.13 -1.10 6.58
CA LEU A 79 -2.70 -2.43 6.51
C LEU A 79 -1.62 -3.47 6.79
N ARG A 80 -0.53 -3.44 5.99
CA ARG A 80 0.55 -4.44 6.03
C ARG A 80 1.87 -3.88 5.48
N TYR A 81 2.97 -4.52 5.84
CA TYR A 81 4.25 -4.40 5.15
C TYR A 81 4.79 -5.79 4.82
N TYR A 82 5.71 -5.84 3.84
CA TYR A 82 6.22 -7.04 3.21
C TYR A 82 7.74 -7.03 3.17
N PRO A 83 8.39 -8.20 3.30
CA PRO A 83 7.79 -9.55 3.44
C PRO A 83 6.99 -9.73 4.73
N TYR A 84 5.80 -10.33 4.62
CA TYR A 84 4.90 -10.51 5.75
C TYR A 84 5.26 -11.80 6.49
N ILE A 85 5.69 -11.66 7.74
CA ILE A 85 5.88 -12.81 8.64
C ILE A 85 4.63 -13.00 9.51
N PRO A 86 4.11 -14.24 9.67
CA PRO A 86 3.01 -14.52 10.57
C PRO A 86 3.33 -14.12 12.02
N GLY A 87 2.30 -13.80 12.81
CA GLY A 87 2.48 -13.32 14.19
C GLY A 87 3.24 -14.27 15.11
N ALA A 88 3.19 -15.59 14.84
CA ALA A 88 3.99 -16.57 15.56
C ALA A 88 5.50 -16.39 15.35
N SER A 89 5.93 -16.09 14.12
CA SER A 89 7.33 -15.78 13.78
C SER A 89 7.80 -14.46 14.41
N GLN A 90 6.92 -13.44 14.45
CA GLN A 90 7.23 -12.21 15.17
C GLN A 90 7.40 -12.44 16.67
N ALA A 91 6.56 -13.28 17.27
CA ALA A 91 6.65 -13.62 18.69
C ALA A 91 7.95 -14.35 19.04
N SER A 92 8.55 -15.10 18.10
CA SER A 92 9.88 -15.70 18.24
C SER A 92 11.04 -14.74 17.99
N GLY A 93 10.79 -13.46 17.73
CA GLY A 93 11.82 -12.44 17.50
C GLY A 93 12.38 -12.43 16.08
N GLU A 94 11.81 -13.20 15.15
CA GLU A 94 12.20 -13.20 13.75
C GLU A 94 11.86 -11.84 13.14
N GLN A 95 12.84 -11.18 12.54
CA GLN A 95 12.62 -9.94 11.78
C GLN A 95 12.41 -10.29 10.32
N PRO A 96 11.38 -9.73 9.64
CA PRO A 96 11.21 -9.95 8.23
C PRO A 96 12.43 -9.39 7.50
N ARG A 97 13.02 -10.19 6.62
CA ARG A 97 14.14 -9.75 5.79
C ARG A 97 13.68 -8.63 4.86
N MET A 98 14.62 -7.78 4.47
CA MET A 98 14.33 -6.72 3.50
C MET A 98 14.36 -7.30 2.08
N VAL A 99 13.46 -6.82 1.23
CA VAL A 99 13.45 -7.07 -0.21
C VAL A 99 14.74 -6.47 -0.80
N PRO A 100 15.65 -7.27 -1.40
CA PRO A 100 16.92 -6.79 -1.94
C PRO A 100 16.76 -5.68 -2.98
N HIS A 101 15.83 -5.83 -3.93
CA HIS A 101 15.65 -4.88 -5.03
C HIS A 101 14.28 -4.17 -4.92
N VAL A 102 14.03 -3.52 -3.77
CA VAL A 102 12.68 -3.02 -3.43
C VAL A 102 12.11 -2.02 -4.44
N HIS A 103 12.95 -1.23 -5.10
CA HIS A 103 12.53 -0.27 -6.14
C HIS A 103 11.94 -0.98 -7.35
N ARG A 104 12.58 -2.06 -7.80
CA ARG A 104 12.13 -2.88 -8.91
C ARG A 104 10.86 -3.62 -8.55
N VAL A 105 10.81 -4.20 -7.35
CA VAL A 105 9.62 -4.89 -6.84
C VAL A 105 8.42 -3.96 -6.78
N GLU A 106 8.56 -2.75 -6.21
CA GLU A 106 7.48 -1.75 -6.21
C GLU A 106 7.01 -1.45 -7.63
N ARG A 107 7.94 -1.22 -8.56
CA ARG A 107 7.61 -0.91 -9.95
C ARG A 107 6.84 -2.04 -10.63
N LEU A 108 7.24 -3.30 -10.41
CA LEU A 108 6.57 -4.47 -10.98
C LEU A 108 5.16 -4.64 -10.41
N ILE A 109 5.00 -4.45 -9.09
CA ILE A 109 3.69 -4.45 -8.43
C ILE A 109 2.78 -3.38 -9.04
N HIS A 110 3.26 -2.14 -9.17
CA HIS A 110 2.46 -1.05 -9.73
C HIS A 110 2.03 -1.34 -11.17
N LEU A 111 2.92 -1.88 -11.99
CA LEU A 111 2.60 -2.24 -13.37
C LEU A 111 1.57 -3.37 -13.47
N GLU A 112 1.68 -4.38 -12.62
CA GLU A 112 0.70 -5.48 -12.63
C GLU A 112 -0.68 -4.98 -12.20
N LEU A 113 -0.76 -4.23 -11.09
CA LEU A 113 -2.03 -3.66 -10.62
C LEU A 113 -2.62 -2.65 -11.61
N GLN A 114 -1.78 -1.88 -12.30
CA GLN A 114 -2.22 -1.03 -13.41
C GLN A 114 -2.76 -1.86 -14.57
N GLY A 115 -2.11 -2.98 -14.92
CA GLY A 115 -2.59 -3.92 -15.93
C GLY A 115 -3.93 -4.59 -15.57
N MET A 116 -4.22 -4.72 -14.28
CA MET A 116 -5.53 -5.15 -13.76
C MET A 116 -6.60 -4.04 -13.78
N GLY A 117 -6.25 -2.81 -14.18
CA GLY A 117 -7.17 -1.67 -14.19
C GLY A 117 -7.45 -1.09 -12.80
N LEU A 118 -6.62 -1.39 -11.79
CA LEU A 118 -6.81 -0.93 -10.42
C LEU A 118 -6.15 0.43 -10.15
N HIS A 119 -5.44 1.01 -11.11
CA HIS A 119 -4.77 2.30 -10.93
C HIS A 119 -5.78 3.44 -10.84
N ALA A 120 -5.69 4.27 -9.80
CA ALA A 120 -6.66 5.33 -9.53
C ALA A 120 -6.43 6.62 -10.35
N GLY A 121 -5.46 6.60 -11.28
CA GLY A 121 -5.03 7.76 -12.04
C GLY A 121 -4.11 8.72 -11.26
N PRO A 122 -3.67 9.82 -11.89
CA PRO A 122 -2.97 10.89 -11.18
C PRO A 122 -3.96 11.65 -10.30
N ILE A 123 -3.71 11.66 -8.99
CA ILE A 123 -4.55 12.37 -8.02
C ILE A 123 -3.81 13.62 -7.57
N ASN A 124 -4.38 14.77 -7.87
CA ASN A 124 -3.90 16.06 -7.37
C ASN A 124 -4.26 16.16 -5.89
N CYS A 125 -3.25 16.31 -5.04
CA CYS A 125 -3.46 16.37 -3.60
C CYS A 125 -3.62 17.82 -3.14
N ASP A 126 -4.78 18.14 -2.58
CA ASP A 126 -5.06 19.46 -2.00
C ASP A 126 -4.19 19.75 -0.76
N GLY A 127 -3.66 18.72 -0.10
CA GLY A 127 -2.83 18.86 1.09
C GLY A 127 -1.34 19.10 0.83
N CYS A 128 -0.76 18.38 -0.13
CA CYS A 128 0.69 18.38 -0.38
C CYS A 128 1.10 18.97 -1.74
N THR A 129 0.12 19.52 -2.48
CA THR A 129 0.24 20.13 -3.82
C THR A 129 0.93 19.26 -4.88
N SER A 130 1.20 18.00 -4.56
CA SER A 130 1.88 17.03 -5.42
C SER A 130 0.86 16.11 -6.09
N VAL A 131 1.27 15.50 -7.20
CA VAL A 131 0.46 14.51 -7.92
C VAL A 131 0.81 13.11 -7.43
N HIS A 132 -0.15 12.43 -6.80
CA HIS A 132 -0.01 11.04 -6.39
C HIS A 132 -0.29 10.10 -7.57
N ARG A 133 0.70 9.26 -7.91
CA ARG A 133 0.62 8.27 -9.00
C ARG A 133 0.69 6.82 -8.52
N GLU A 134 0.79 6.63 -7.21
CA GLU A 134 1.04 5.33 -6.58
C GLU A 134 -0.20 4.87 -5.79
N TRP A 135 -1.39 5.32 -6.22
CA TRP A 135 -2.68 5.02 -5.57
C TRP A 135 -3.50 4.07 -6.45
N PHE A 136 -4.19 3.14 -5.81
CA PHE A 136 -4.99 2.10 -6.46
C PHE A 136 -6.37 2.05 -5.84
N GLN A 137 -7.39 1.89 -6.69
CA GLN A 137 -8.79 1.75 -6.28
C GLN A 137 -9.18 0.28 -6.35
N ILE A 138 -9.59 -0.28 -5.22
CA ILE A 138 -9.97 -1.69 -5.10
C ILE A 138 -11.36 -1.84 -4.49
N ASP A 139 -11.95 -3.02 -4.61
CA ASP A 139 -13.12 -3.37 -3.80
C ASP A 139 -12.75 -3.38 -2.32
N ALA A 140 -13.49 -2.64 -1.50
CA ALA A 140 -13.41 -2.63 -0.04
C ALA A 140 -14.02 -3.92 0.53
N SER A 141 -13.45 -5.05 0.09
CA SER A 141 -13.80 -6.40 0.46
C SER A 141 -12.52 -7.17 0.77
N LYS A 142 -12.65 -8.24 1.56
CA LYS A 142 -11.53 -9.14 1.86
C LYS A 142 -10.90 -9.69 0.58
N LYS A 143 -11.71 -10.01 -0.44
CA LYS A 143 -11.25 -10.53 -1.73
C LYS A 143 -10.42 -9.49 -2.49
N GLY A 144 -10.86 -8.23 -2.50
CA GLY A 144 -10.12 -7.13 -3.14
C GLY A 144 -8.74 -6.91 -2.49
N ILE A 145 -8.71 -6.87 -1.16
CA ILE A 145 -7.44 -6.73 -0.41
C ILE A 145 -6.54 -7.95 -0.65
N GLN A 146 -7.11 -9.16 -0.64
CA GLN A 146 -6.36 -10.39 -0.86
C GLN A 146 -5.74 -10.46 -2.26
N ALA A 147 -6.45 -9.99 -3.30
CA ALA A 147 -5.90 -9.96 -4.66
C ALA A 147 -4.65 -9.08 -4.75
N VAL A 148 -4.64 -7.92 -4.08
CA VAL A 148 -3.46 -7.05 -4.03
C VAL A 148 -2.34 -7.68 -3.20
N ASP A 149 -2.68 -8.25 -2.05
CA ASP A 149 -1.75 -8.94 -1.15
C ASP A 149 -1.02 -10.10 -1.86
N GLU A 150 -1.71 -10.86 -2.69
CA GLU A 150 -1.13 -11.94 -3.51
C GLU A 150 -0.15 -11.41 -4.56
N VAL A 151 -0.46 -10.27 -5.22
CA VAL A 151 0.45 -9.63 -6.17
C VAL A 151 1.73 -9.15 -5.48
N ILE A 152 1.60 -8.48 -4.33
CA ILE A 152 2.76 -7.97 -3.58
C ILE A 152 3.67 -9.12 -3.15
N ARG A 153 3.10 -10.18 -2.55
CA ARG A 153 3.88 -11.35 -2.12
C ARG A 153 4.60 -11.99 -3.29
N ARG A 154 3.92 -12.25 -4.40
CA ARG A 154 4.51 -12.90 -5.57
C ARG A 154 5.75 -12.16 -6.09
N TRP A 155 5.71 -10.83 -6.13
CA TRP A 155 6.86 -10.03 -6.57
C TRP A 155 7.97 -9.95 -5.53
N CYS A 156 7.64 -9.93 -4.24
CA CYS A 156 8.66 -10.04 -3.18
C CYS A 156 9.35 -11.41 -3.24
N ASP A 157 8.57 -12.51 -3.27
CA ASP A 157 9.08 -13.87 -3.34
C ASP A 157 9.91 -14.09 -4.62
N PHE A 158 9.46 -13.54 -5.76
CA PHE A 158 10.23 -13.59 -7.01
C PHE A 158 11.59 -12.90 -6.85
N ASP A 159 11.65 -11.72 -6.26
CA ASP A 159 12.91 -10.99 -6.05
C ASP A 159 13.91 -11.79 -5.21
N GLU A 160 13.40 -12.50 -4.21
CA GLU A 160 14.20 -13.34 -3.34
C GLU A 160 14.85 -14.53 -4.08
N THR A 161 14.22 -15.02 -5.16
CA THR A 161 14.81 -16.07 -6.02
C THR A 161 15.89 -15.55 -6.97
N GLN A 162 16.02 -14.23 -7.12
CA GLN A 162 17.01 -13.62 -7.99
C GLN A 162 18.35 -13.33 -7.29
N VAL A 163 18.42 -13.51 -5.97
CA VAL A 163 19.67 -13.38 -5.21
C VAL A 163 20.52 -14.65 -5.45
N PRO A 164 21.82 -14.52 -5.78
CA PRO A 164 22.71 -15.67 -6.00
C PRO A 164 22.88 -16.59 -4.78
#